data_AF-A0A8T5ICV9-F1
#
_entry.id   AF-A0A8T5ICV9-F1
#
_cell.length_a   1.000
_cell.length_b   1.000
_cell.length_c   1.000
_cell.angle_alpha   90.00
_cell.angle_beta   90.00
_cell.angle_gamma   90.00
#
_symmetry.space_group_name_H-M   'P 1'
#
loop_
_entity.id
_entity.type
_entity.pdbx_description
1 polymer ?
#
loop_
_entity_poly.entity_id
_entity_poly.type
_entity_poly.pdbx_seq_one_letter_code
_entity_poly.pdbx_strand_id
1 'polypeptide(L)'
;EKGEVNFQEKPAKELNSDNSEELCECAICNSGSIFADDENFGCDNPDCILLQGRKMMGRRKMSNEEVIILIKEGKTPVFSDFISKRGNPFSACLFLEKKSRSKREVLAVSFEFAQEDLPEYEVDSTPLLDDGKGKSVIETKTHFQVLQDGVKEYEIARTVKDRQISREECISLVEKNQVGPLEEFISAKGKPFTATLYLDGRKNIKFKFAPRKRKSKKK
;
A
#
# COMPACT_ATOMS: atom_id res chain seq x y z
N GLU A 1 32.85 12.14 -36.56
CA GLU A 1 31.42 11.80 -36.73
C GLU A 1 30.64 12.13 -35.47
N LYS A 2 29.60 12.96 -35.57
CA LYS A 2 28.68 13.26 -34.45
C LYS A 2 27.53 12.27 -34.54
N GLY A 3 27.49 11.29 -33.64
CA GLY A 3 26.40 10.31 -33.57
C GLY A 3 25.16 10.95 -32.97
N GLU A 4 24.16 11.23 -33.81
CA GLU A 4 22.82 11.60 -33.39
C GLU A 4 22.15 10.36 -32.76
N VAL A 5 21.94 10.40 -31.45
CA VAL A 5 21.11 9.43 -30.74
C VAL A 5 19.65 9.69 -31.09
N ASN A 6 19.12 8.83 -31.96
CA ASN A 6 17.73 8.81 -32.37
C ASN A 6 16.86 8.41 -31.16
N PHE A 7 16.26 9.39 -30.49
CA PHE A 7 15.22 9.15 -29.51
C PHE A 7 13.95 8.77 -30.27
N GLN A 8 13.73 7.47 -30.44
CA GLN A 8 12.43 6.99 -30.90
C GLN A 8 11.38 7.43 -29.88
N GLU A 9 10.59 8.44 -30.25
CA GLU A 9 9.39 8.81 -29.53
C GLU A 9 8.51 7.57 -29.44
N LYS A 10 8.20 7.14 -28.22
CA LYS A 10 7.25 6.05 -27.99
C LYS A 10 5.94 6.41 -28.68
N PRO A 11 5.35 5.52 -29.49
CA PRO A 11 4.11 5.82 -30.19
C PRO A 11 3.04 6.24 -29.18
N ALA A 12 2.24 7.23 -29.57
CA ALA A 12 1.04 7.60 -28.83
C ALA A 12 0.24 6.31 -28.59
N LYS A 13 -0.19 6.08 -27.34
CA LYS A 13 -1.16 5.01 -27.12
C LYS A 13 -2.40 5.45 -27.86
N GLU A 14 -2.88 4.64 -28.78
CA GLU A 14 -4.18 4.80 -29.42
C GLU A 14 -5.09 3.76 -28.78
N LEU A 15 -6.35 4.12 -28.52
CA LEU A 15 -7.35 3.13 -28.09
C LEU A 15 -7.59 2.16 -29.24
N ASN A 16 -7.80 0.89 -28.93
CA ASN A 16 -8.11 -0.08 -29.97
C ASN A 16 -9.52 0.22 -30.52
N SER A 17 -9.57 0.63 -31.78
CA SER A 17 -10.81 1.03 -32.47
C SER A 17 -11.81 -0.10 -32.67
N ASP A 18 -11.38 -1.36 -32.57
CA ASP A 18 -12.24 -2.52 -32.84
C ASP A 18 -13.10 -2.93 -31.62
N ASN A 19 -12.77 -2.47 -30.42
CA ASN A 19 -13.47 -2.80 -29.18
C ASN A 19 -13.60 -1.62 -28.19
N SER A 20 -13.49 -0.39 -28.68
CA SER A 20 -13.71 0.79 -27.85
C SER A 20 -15.20 1.11 -27.72
N GLU A 21 -15.63 1.39 -26.49
CA GLU A 21 -17.00 1.80 -26.15
C GLU A 21 -16.98 3.21 -25.58
N GLU A 22 -17.98 4.02 -25.95
CA GLU A 22 -18.23 5.33 -25.36
C GLU A 22 -18.87 5.17 -23.98
N LEU A 23 -18.23 5.72 -22.94
CA LEU A 23 -18.67 5.55 -21.55
C LEU A 23 -19.49 6.74 -21.03
N CYS A 24 -18.98 7.96 -21.21
CA CYS A 24 -19.61 9.20 -20.76
C CYS A 24 -18.94 10.44 -21.36
N GLU A 25 -19.60 11.59 -21.25
CA GLU A 25 -18.98 12.90 -21.50
C GLU A 25 -17.79 13.13 -20.54
N CYS A 26 -16.75 13.79 -21.05
CA CYS A 26 -15.53 14.05 -20.29
C CYS A 26 -15.70 15.27 -19.37
N ALA A 27 -15.85 15.04 -18.06
CA ALA A 27 -15.95 16.08 -17.04
C ALA A 27 -14.66 16.91 -16.84
N ILE A 28 -13.56 16.56 -17.51
CA ILE A 28 -12.26 17.25 -17.41
C ILE A 28 -12.16 18.39 -18.41
N CYS A 29 -12.61 18.17 -19.65
CA CYS A 29 -12.56 19.17 -20.72
C CYS A 29 -13.94 19.66 -21.17
N ASN A 30 -15.03 19.02 -20.73
CA ASN A 30 -16.43 19.34 -21.03
C ASN A 30 -16.76 19.45 -22.53
N SER A 31 -15.92 18.88 -23.39
CA SER A 31 -15.99 19.04 -24.85
C SER A 31 -15.74 17.74 -25.62
N GLY A 32 -15.19 16.72 -24.97
CA GLY A 32 -14.97 15.40 -25.54
C GLY A 32 -15.74 14.31 -24.80
N SER A 33 -15.71 13.11 -25.36
CA SER A 33 -16.25 11.88 -24.78
C SER A 33 -15.13 10.95 -24.31
N ILE A 34 -15.41 10.20 -23.24
CA ILE A 34 -14.52 9.17 -22.72
C ILE A 34 -14.84 7.85 -23.39
N PHE A 35 -13.80 7.27 -23.99
CA PHE A 35 -13.83 5.94 -24.57
C PHE A 35 -12.97 4.98 -23.76
N ALA A 36 -13.38 3.73 -23.71
CA ALA A 36 -12.61 2.66 -23.09
C ALA A 36 -12.63 1.40 -23.95
N ASP A 37 -11.46 0.78 -24.09
CA ASP A 37 -11.33 -0.57 -24.61
C ASP A 37 -11.10 -1.55 -23.44
N ASP A 38 -10.65 -2.77 -23.73
CA ASP A 38 -10.34 -3.77 -22.72
C ASP A 38 -9.13 -3.43 -21.82
N GLU A 39 -8.19 -2.64 -22.30
CA GLU A 39 -6.89 -2.39 -21.67
C GLU A 39 -6.69 -0.93 -21.23
N ASN A 40 -7.35 0.01 -21.89
CA ASN A 40 -7.10 1.44 -21.82
C ASN A 40 -8.41 2.24 -21.84
N PHE A 41 -8.31 3.50 -21.44
CA PHE A 41 -9.37 4.49 -21.58
C PHE A 41 -8.78 5.88 -21.79
N GLY A 42 -9.51 6.78 -22.42
CA GLY A 42 -9.06 8.12 -22.73
C GLY A 42 -10.17 9.03 -23.23
N CYS A 43 -9.88 10.32 -23.30
CA CYS A 43 -10.74 11.29 -23.95
C CYS A 43 -10.39 11.34 -25.45
N ASP A 44 -11.39 11.47 -26.31
CA ASP A 44 -11.21 11.71 -27.75
C ASP A 44 -10.70 13.12 -28.10
N ASN A 45 -10.99 14.12 -27.25
CA ASN A 45 -10.53 15.49 -27.45
C ASN A 45 -8.99 15.56 -27.31
N PRO A 46 -8.24 15.92 -28.38
CA PRO A 46 -6.78 15.97 -28.39
C PRO A 46 -6.20 17.04 -27.47
N ASP A 47 -6.99 18.08 -27.13
CA ASP A 47 -6.59 19.15 -26.21
C ASP A 47 -6.91 18.81 -24.75
N CYS A 48 -7.52 17.64 -24.48
CA CYS A 48 -7.80 17.22 -23.12
C CYS A 48 -6.51 16.93 -22.34
N ILE A 49 -6.43 17.45 -21.11
CA ILE A 49 -5.29 17.19 -20.22
C ILE A 49 -5.32 15.78 -19.60
N LEU A 50 -6.40 15.02 -19.77
CA LEU A 50 -6.48 13.63 -19.33
C LEU A 50 -5.51 12.77 -20.14
N LEU A 51 -4.49 12.23 -19.48
CA LEU A 51 -3.61 11.28 -20.09
C LEU A 51 -4.33 9.95 -20.29
N GLN A 52 -4.26 9.37 -21.49
CA GLN A 52 -4.78 8.02 -21.75
C GLN A 52 -4.23 7.01 -20.73
N GLY A 53 -5.16 6.47 -19.95
CA GLY A 53 -4.93 5.58 -18.83
C GLY A 53 -4.99 4.11 -19.23
N ARG A 54 -4.37 3.26 -18.42
CA ARG A 54 -4.61 1.81 -18.47
C ARG A 54 -5.74 1.47 -17.49
N LYS A 55 -6.58 0.50 -17.86
CA LYS A 55 -7.59 -0.08 -16.96
C LYS A 55 -6.96 -1.10 -15.99
N MET A 56 -5.76 -1.59 -16.27
CA MET A 56 -5.04 -2.47 -15.34
C MET A 56 -4.26 -1.65 -14.29
N MET A 57 -4.82 -1.55 -13.09
CA MET A 57 -4.26 -0.84 -11.94
C MET A 57 -3.97 -1.84 -10.80
N GLY A 58 -2.71 -1.94 -10.35
CA GLY A 58 -2.37 -2.84 -9.24
C GLY A 58 -2.76 -4.31 -9.49
N ARG A 59 -2.58 -4.82 -10.71
CA ARG A 59 -3.04 -6.15 -11.18
C ARG A 59 -4.55 -6.40 -11.13
N ARG A 60 -5.36 -5.36 -10.92
CA ARG A 60 -6.82 -5.38 -11.00
C ARG A 60 -7.26 -4.67 -12.28
N LYS A 61 -8.25 -5.23 -12.99
CA LYS A 61 -8.86 -4.58 -14.17
C LYS A 61 -10.00 -3.69 -13.68
N MET A 62 -9.99 -2.43 -14.09
CA MET A 62 -11.09 -1.50 -13.84
C MET A 62 -12.30 -1.84 -14.71
N SER A 63 -13.50 -1.76 -14.15
CA SER A 63 -14.75 -1.83 -14.91
C SER A 63 -15.03 -0.49 -15.62
N ASN A 64 -15.95 -0.51 -16.60
CA ASN A 64 -16.39 0.72 -17.27
C ASN A 64 -17.06 1.69 -16.28
N GLU A 65 -17.86 1.16 -15.34
CA GLU A 65 -18.50 1.95 -14.28
C GLU A 65 -17.47 2.66 -13.39
N GLU A 66 -16.38 1.99 -13.02
CA GLU A 66 -15.30 2.58 -12.21
C GLU A 66 -14.56 3.69 -12.95
N VAL A 67 -14.39 3.56 -14.27
CA VAL A 67 -13.84 4.62 -15.12
C VAL A 67 -14.80 5.81 -15.14
N ILE A 68 -16.11 5.59 -15.30
CA ILE A 68 -17.11 6.66 -15.28
C ILE A 68 -17.07 7.41 -13.94
N ILE A 69 -17.03 6.70 -12.81
CA ILE A 69 -16.92 7.29 -11.47
C ILE A 69 -15.64 8.13 -11.37
N LEU A 70 -14.48 7.56 -11.75
CA LEU A 70 -13.20 8.27 -11.69
C LEU A 70 -13.22 9.57 -12.50
N ILE A 71 -13.85 9.58 -13.68
CA ILE A 71 -13.93 10.78 -14.52
C ILE A 71 -14.89 11.82 -13.93
N LYS A 72 -16.08 11.40 -13.49
CA LYS A 72 -17.12 12.31 -13.00
C LYS A 72 -16.83 12.88 -11.62
N GLU A 73 -16.33 12.05 -10.71
CA GLU A 73 -16.10 12.40 -9.31
C GLU A 73 -14.63 12.77 -9.04
N GLY A 74 -13.72 12.45 -9.96
CA GLY A 74 -12.27 12.63 -9.81
C GLY A 74 -11.61 11.60 -8.89
N LYS A 75 -12.39 10.75 -8.22
CA LYS A 75 -11.94 9.76 -7.24
C LYS A 75 -12.92 8.58 -7.16
N THR A 76 -12.41 7.35 -7.04
CA THR A 76 -13.23 6.14 -6.87
C THR A 76 -13.47 5.81 -5.40
N PRO A 77 -14.39 4.87 -5.09
CA PRO A 77 -14.42 4.20 -3.80
C PRO A 77 -13.09 3.50 -3.48
N VAL A 78 -12.93 3.11 -2.21
CA VAL A 78 -11.82 2.28 -1.78
C VAL A 78 -12.07 0.84 -2.22
N PHE A 79 -11.06 0.24 -2.85
CA PHE A 79 -11.03 -1.16 -3.23
C PHE A 79 -9.93 -1.88 -2.45
N SER A 80 -10.18 -3.12 -2.02
CA SER A 80 -9.31 -3.91 -1.15
C SER A 80 -8.57 -5.07 -1.85
N ASP A 81 -8.74 -5.20 -3.16
CA ASP A 81 -8.28 -6.30 -4.00
C ASP A 81 -7.10 -5.92 -4.92
N PHE A 82 -6.45 -4.77 -4.68
CA PHE A 82 -5.23 -4.43 -5.41
C PHE A 82 -4.03 -5.24 -4.93
N ILE A 83 -3.13 -5.59 -5.86
CA ILE A 83 -1.90 -6.34 -5.59
C ILE A 83 -0.68 -5.51 -6.03
N SER A 84 0.22 -5.26 -5.08
CA SER A 84 1.46 -4.53 -5.32
C SER A 84 2.39 -5.28 -6.29
N LYS A 85 3.42 -4.59 -6.80
CA LYS A 85 4.48 -5.23 -7.61
C LYS A 85 5.13 -6.42 -6.89
N ARG A 86 5.22 -6.35 -5.55
CA ARG A 86 5.81 -7.38 -4.67
C ARG A 86 4.83 -8.50 -4.29
N GLY A 87 3.58 -8.43 -4.74
CA GLY A 87 2.57 -9.47 -4.49
C GLY A 87 1.76 -9.30 -3.20
N ASN A 88 1.99 -8.23 -2.42
CA ASN A 88 1.17 -7.94 -1.24
C ASN A 88 -0.15 -7.27 -1.65
N PRO A 89 -1.30 -7.71 -1.10
CA PRO A 89 -2.56 -6.99 -1.25
C PRO A 89 -2.51 -5.63 -0.54
N PHE A 90 -3.29 -4.67 -1.03
CA PHE A 90 -3.47 -3.37 -0.38
C PHE A 90 -4.83 -2.77 -0.75
N SER A 91 -5.34 -1.92 0.13
CA SER A 91 -6.57 -1.16 -0.10
C SER A 91 -6.25 0.26 -0.56
N ALA A 92 -6.93 0.75 -1.58
CA ALA A 92 -6.74 2.11 -2.10
C ALA A 92 -7.97 2.58 -2.87
N CYS A 93 -8.09 3.88 -3.05
CA CYS A 93 -8.91 4.47 -4.10
C CYS A 93 -8.02 4.98 -5.23
N LEU A 94 -8.61 5.14 -6.41
CA LEU A 94 -7.96 5.75 -7.57
C LEU A 94 -8.45 7.19 -7.70
N PHE A 95 -7.55 8.10 -8.02
CA PHE A 95 -7.90 9.51 -8.23
C PHE A 95 -7.08 10.12 -9.38
N LEU A 96 -7.54 11.25 -9.90
CA LEU A 96 -6.84 12.00 -10.94
C LEU A 96 -5.83 12.97 -10.32
N GLU A 97 -4.54 12.71 -10.54
CA GLU A 97 -3.43 13.53 -10.04
C GLU A 97 -2.84 14.39 -11.16
N LYS A 98 -2.57 15.66 -10.85
CA LYS A 98 -1.81 16.56 -11.74
C LYS A 98 -0.34 16.14 -11.78
N LYS A 99 0.18 15.91 -12.98
CA LYS A 99 1.59 15.60 -13.24
C LYS A 99 2.15 16.53 -14.31
N SER A 100 3.43 16.85 -14.19
CA SER A 100 4.16 17.54 -15.25
C SER A 100 4.81 16.52 -16.18
N ARG A 101 4.50 16.59 -17.48
CA ARG A 101 5.11 15.76 -18.53
C ARG A 101 5.50 16.62 -19.70
N SER A 102 6.79 16.60 -20.06
CA SER A 102 7.33 17.39 -21.18
C SER A 102 6.93 18.88 -21.12
N LYS A 103 7.03 19.48 -19.92
CA LYS A 103 6.64 20.88 -19.62
C LYS A 103 5.14 21.21 -19.77
N ARG A 104 4.27 20.21 -19.91
CA ARG A 104 2.81 20.38 -19.89
C ARG A 104 2.21 19.71 -18.65
N GLU A 105 1.13 20.28 -18.13
CA GLU A 105 0.34 19.65 -17.06
C GLU A 105 -0.61 18.62 -17.66
N VAL A 106 -0.68 17.44 -17.04
CA VAL A 106 -1.60 16.36 -17.42
C VAL A 106 -2.24 15.77 -16.17
N LEU A 107 -3.45 15.23 -16.30
CA LEU A 107 -4.08 14.42 -15.27
C LEU A 107 -3.80 12.95 -15.54
N ALA A 108 -3.28 12.25 -14.55
CA ALA A 108 -3.03 10.81 -14.62
C ALA A 108 -3.63 10.10 -13.40
N VAL A 109 -4.07 8.87 -13.59
CA VAL A 109 -4.57 8.05 -12.49
C VAL A 109 -3.45 7.72 -11.51
N SER A 110 -3.71 7.95 -10.23
CA SER A 110 -2.83 7.63 -9.11
C SER A 110 -3.59 6.93 -7.99
N PHE A 111 -2.83 6.29 -7.09
CA PHE A 111 -3.38 5.60 -5.91
C PHE A 111 -3.35 6.52 -4.70
N GLU A 112 -4.46 6.59 -3.99
CA GLU A 112 -4.51 7.08 -2.62
C GLU A 112 -4.82 5.87 -1.73
N PHE A 113 -3.80 5.40 -1.03
CA PHE A 113 -3.90 4.22 -0.17
C PHE A 113 -4.87 4.52 0.96
N ALA A 114 -5.82 3.60 1.17
CA ALA A 114 -6.61 3.66 2.38
C ALA A 114 -5.63 3.49 3.54
N GLN A 115 -5.72 4.37 4.54
CA GLN A 115 -5.09 4.07 5.81
C GLN A 115 -5.76 2.79 6.29
N GLU A 116 -5.01 1.70 6.42
CA GLU A 116 -5.53 0.51 7.06
C GLU A 116 -6.00 0.96 8.44
N ASP A 117 -7.28 0.77 8.74
CA ASP A 117 -7.83 0.99 10.09
C ASP A 117 -7.14 -0.02 11.01
N LEU A 118 -5.97 0.38 11.51
CA LEU A 118 -5.27 -0.37 12.52
C LEU A 118 -6.18 -0.42 13.75
N PRO A 119 -6.36 -1.59 14.37
CA PRO A 119 -7.12 -1.68 15.62
C PRO A 119 -6.61 -0.63 16.61
N GLU A 120 -7.51 0.25 17.04
CA GLU A 120 -7.22 1.20 18.11
C GLU A 120 -7.46 0.51 19.45
N TYR A 121 -6.54 0.71 20.37
CA TYR A 121 -6.64 0.18 21.72
C TYR A 121 -6.57 1.33 22.73
N GLU A 122 -7.09 1.08 23.92
CA GLU A 122 -6.96 2.02 25.04
C GLU A 122 -5.49 2.33 25.32
N VAL A 123 -5.22 3.59 25.63
CA VAL A 123 -3.88 4.12 25.87
C VAL A 123 -3.74 4.38 27.35
N ASP A 124 -2.81 3.67 27.99
CA ASP A 124 -2.39 4.00 29.35
C ASP A 124 -1.21 4.98 29.27
N SER A 125 -1.46 6.20 29.75
CA SER A 125 -0.53 7.33 29.78
C SER A 125 0.69 7.11 30.67
N THR A 126 0.70 6.07 31.50
CA THR A 126 1.89 5.65 32.24
C THR A 126 2.94 5.12 31.26
N PRO A 127 4.19 5.67 31.26
CA PRO A 127 5.25 5.15 30.41
C PRO A 127 5.41 3.64 30.61
N LEU A 128 5.46 2.88 29.50
CA LEU A 128 5.68 1.42 29.53
C LEU A 128 7.03 1.08 30.15
N LEU A 129 8.02 1.89 29.84
CA LEU A 129 9.40 1.73 30.24
C LEU A 129 10.04 3.12 30.29
N ASP A 130 10.83 3.35 31.33
CA ASP A 130 11.77 4.46 31.43
C ASP A 130 13.01 3.90 32.11
N ASP A 131 14.14 3.84 31.38
CA ASP A 131 15.37 3.25 31.89
C ASP A 131 16.24 4.23 32.70
N GLY A 132 15.80 5.49 32.83
CA GLY A 132 16.55 6.57 33.48
C GLY A 132 17.81 6.99 32.72
N LYS A 133 18.06 6.45 31.52
CA LYS A 133 19.21 6.74 30.64
C LYS A 133 18.76 7.40 29.33
N GLY A 134 17.56 7.97 29.34
CA GLY A 134 16.95 8.66 28.20
C GLY A 134 16.09 7.76 27.32
N LYS A 135 16.06 6.43 27.52
CA LYS A 135 15.21 5.55 26.73
C LYS A 135 13.88 5.35 27.42
N SER A 136 12.80 5.73 26.75
CA SER A 136 11.44 5.52 27.25
C SER A 136 10.50 4.99 26.18
N VAL A 137 9.40 4.38 26.62
CA VAL A 137 8.38 3.83 25.73
C VAL A 137 7.02 4.39 26.12
N ILE A 138 6.36 5.05 25.17
CA ILE A 138 5.00 5.58 25.34
C ILE A 138 4.02 4.82 24.47
N GLU A 139 2.80 4.64 24.97
CA GLU A 139 1.73 3.97 24.26
C GLU A 139 0.93 4.99 23.43
N THR A 140 0.55 4.58 22.22
CA THR A 140 -0.44 5.28 21.40
C THR A 140 -1.54 4.30 21.01
N LYS A 141 -2.59 4.78 20.35
CA LYS A 141 -3.74 3.94 19.96
C LYS A 141 -3.33 2.73 19.10
N THR A 142 -2.32 2.90 18.25
CA THR A 142 -1.94 1.90 17.23
C THR A 142 -0.49 1.43 17.35
N HIS A 143 0.36 2.15 18.07
CA HIS A 143 1.80 1.87 18.19
C HIS A 143 2.32 2.06 19.62
N PHE A 144 3.44 1.42 19.93
CA PHE A 144 4.33 1.81 21.01
C PHE A 144 5.48 2.63 20.42
N GLN A 145 5.67 3.86 20.90
CA GLN A 145 6.76 4.72 20.44
C GLN A 145 7.94 4.60 21.39
N VAL A 146 9.11 4.26 20.85
CA VAL A 146 10.36 4.21 21.59
C VAL A 146 11.09 5.52 21.39
N LEU A 147 11.33 6.21 22.50
CA LEU A 147 11.99 7.50 22.56
C LEU A 147 13.40 7.33 23.09
N GLN A 148 14.33 8.11 22.54
CA GLN A 148 15.69 8.29 23.04
C GLN A 148 15.88 9.78 23.30
N ASP A 149 16.15 10.15 24.55
CA ASP A 149 16.28 11.53 25.02
C ASP A 149 15.07 12.41 24.64
N GLY A 150 13.87 11.82 24.67
CA GLY A 150 12.61 12.48 24.31
C GLY A 150 12.31 12.54 22.81
N VAL A 151 13.21 12.05 21.95
CA VAL A 151 13.03 12.02 20.49
C VAL A 151 12.63 10.61 20.03
N LYS A 152 11.60 10.49 19.19
CA LYS A 152 11.19 9.20 18.62
C LYS A 152 12.32 8.58 17.80
N GLU A 153 12.81 7.42 18.25
CA GLU A 153 13.83 6.64 17.56
C GLU A 153 13.18 5.65 16.57
N TYR A 154 12.15 4.93 17.03
CA TYR A 154 11.36 4.00 16.22
C TYR A 154 10.00 3.71 16.88
N GLU A 155 9.14 2.96 16.20
CA GLU A 155 7.86 2.52 16.74
C GLU A 155 7.59 1.05 16.45
N ILE A 156 6.81 0.43 17.33
CA ILE A 156 6.39 -0.96 17.25
C ILE A 156 4.87 -0.95 17.11
N ALA A 157 4.33 -1.54 16.05
CA ALA A 157 2.88 -1.66 15.90
C ALA A 157 2.28 -2.47 17.05
N ARG A 158 1.14 -2.02 17.60
CA ARG A 158 0.38 -2.76 18.62
C ARG A 158 -0.29 -4.00 18.06
N THR A 159 -0.40 -4.12 16.74
CA THR A 159 -0.95 -5.30 16.07
C THR A 159 0.07 -5.90 15.11
N VAL A 160 0.31 -7.20 15.23
CA VAL A 160 1.20 -7.98 14.35
C VAL A 160 0.48 -9.24 13.91
N LYS A 161 0.15 -9.35 12.61
CA LYS A 161 -0.57 -10.51 12.03
C LYS A 161 -1.85 -10.86 12.81
N ASP A 162 -2.72 -9.85 12.91
CA ASP A 162 -4.04 -9.91 13.57
C ASP A 162 -4.01 -10.21 15.07
N ARG A 163 -2.83 -10.10 15.68
CA ARG A 163 -2.62 -10.30 17.11
C ARG A 163 -2.13 -9.02 17.77
N GLN A 164 -2.77 -8.62 18.86
CA GLN A 164 -2.31 -7.51 19.69
C GLN A 164 -1.00 -7.88 20.41
N ILE A 165 -0.07 -6.94 20.50
CA ILE A 165 1.15 -7.02 21.32
C ILE A 165 0.82 -6.42 22.69
N SER A 166 1.05 -7.20 23.76
CA SER A 166 0.84 -6.71 25.12
C SER A 166 1.95 -5.74 25.55
N ARG A 167 1.72 -4.98 26.63
CA ARG A 167 2.74 -4.07 27.20
C ARG A 167 4.02 -4.84 27.60
N GLU A 168 3.87 -6.01 28.23
CA GLU A 168 4.97 -6.89 28.65
C GLU A 168 5.78 -7.44 27.46
N GLU A 169 5.08 -7.76 26.37
CA GLU A 169 5.71 -8.22 25.14
C GLU A 169 6.49 -7.11 24.45
N CYS A 170 5.95 -5.89 24.44
CA CYS A 170 6.64 -4.71 23.95
C CYS A 170 7.90 -4.42 24.77
N ILE A 171 7.83 -4.49 26.10
CA ILE A 171 9.00 -4.34 26.98
C ILE A 171 10.08 -5.37 26.60
N SER A 172 9.70 -6.63 26.45
CA SER A 172 10.62 -7.70 26.05
C SER A 172 11.26 -7.44 24.67
N LEU A 173 10.50 -6.93 23.69
CA LEU A 173 11.04 -6.53 22.38
C LEU A 173 12.03 -5.38 22.49
N VAL A 174 11.76 -4.38 23.32
CA VAL A 174 12.60 -3.19 23.46
C VAL A 174 13.89 -3.46 24.24
N GLU A 175 13.84 -4.33 25.26
CA GLU A 175 14.99 -4.68 26.10
C GLU A 175 15.81 -5.84 25.55
N LYS A 176 15.15 -6.95 25.17
CA LYS A 176 15.81 -8.20 24.78
C LYS A 176 15.93 -8.36 23.28
N ASN A 177 15.37 -7.44 22.50
CA ASN A 177 15.28 -7.50 21.05
C ASN A 177 14.44 -8.69 20.52
N GLN A 178 13.73 -9.40 21.40
CA GLN A 178 12.91 -10.56 21.05
C GLN A 178 11.85 -10.86 22.13
N VAL A 179 10.76 -11.49 21.71
CA VAL A 179 9.71 -12.01 22.60
C VAL A 179 9.09 -13.28 22.02
N GLY A 180 8.70 -14.20 22.90
CA GLY A 180 8.02 -15.44 22.54
C GLY A 180 8.82 -16.70 22.89
N PRO A 181 8.42 -17.86 22.36
CA PRO A 181 7.42 -18.05 21.29
C PRO A 181 6.02 -17.58 21.70
N LEU A 182 5.36 -16.84 20.80
CA LEU A 182 3.98 -16.38 20.93
C LEU A 182 3.09 -17.19 20.00
N GLU A 183 1.86 -17.43 20.44
CA GLU A 183 0.82 -18.16 19.71
C GLU A 183 -0.18 -17.17 19.07
N GLU A 184 -1.20 -17.70 18.39
CA GLU A 184 -2.34 -16.92 17.85
C GLU A 184 -2.05 -15.99 16.67
N PHE A 185 -0.88 -16.08 16.03
CA PHE A 185 -0.69 -15.38 14.75
C PHE A 185 -1.45 -16.07 13.62
N ILE A 186 -2.14 -15.30 12.79
CA ILE A 186 -2.83 -15.84 11.61
C ILE A 186 -1.98 -15.62 10.35
N SER A 187 -1.70 -16.70 9.63
CA SER A 187 -0.97 -16.63 8.35
C SER A 187 -1.87 -16.03 7.26
N ALA A 188 -1.27 -15.57 6.15
CA ALA A 188 -2.03 -15.08 4.99
C ALA A 188 -3.00 -16.12 4.39
N LYS A 189 -2.90 -17.40 4.78
CA LYS A 189 -3.82 -18.49 4.39
C LYS A 189 -4.84 -18.83 5.48
N GLY A 190 -5.02 -17.95 6.48
CA GLY A 190 -5.96 -18.12 7.59
C GLY A 190 -5.55 -19.17 8.63
N LYS A 191 -4.34 -19.73 8.55
CA LYS A 191 -3.89 -20.78 9.49
C LYS A 191 -3.16 -20.16 10.69
N PRO A 192 -3.49 -20.55 11.93
CA PRO A 192 -2.76 -20.11 13.11
C PRO A 192 -1.34 -20.67 13.12
N PHE A 193 -0.39 -19.93 13.68
CA PHE A 193 1.00 -20.36 13.85
C PHE A 193 1.65 -19.76 15.10
N THR A 194 2.70 -20.43 15.58
CA THR A 194 3.52 -20.00 16.71
C THR A 194 4.87 -19.49 16.21
N ALA A 195 5.36 -18.38 16.76
CA ALA A 195 6.65 -17.81 16.40
C ALA A 195 7.23 -16.90 17.49
N THR A 196 8.55 -16.78 17.54
CA THR A 196 9.25 -15.73 18.30
C THR A 196 9.33 -14.48 17.45
N LEU A 197 8.95 -13.33 17.99
CA LEU A 197 9.16 -12.03 17.35
C LEU A 197 10.54 -11.49 17.73
N TYR A 198 11.22 -10.82 16.80
CA TYR A 198 12.47 -10.10 17.07
C TYR A 198 12.55 -8.84 16.20
N LEU A 199 13.30 -7.81 16.62
CA LEU A 199 13.53 -6.63 15.79
C LEU A 199 14.81 -6.82 14.97
N ASP A 200 14.74 -6.51 13.67
CA ASP A 200 15.92 -6.50 12.80
C ASP A 200 16.79 -5.25 13.01
N GLY A 201 17.91 -5.14 12.29
CA GLY A 201 18.81 -3.99 12.39
C GLY A 201 18.19 -2.65 11.99
N ARG A 202 17.00 -2.66 11.37
CA ARG A 202 16.20 -1.48 11.03
C ARG A 202 14.98 -1.32 11.95
N LYS A 203 14.95 -2.04 13.08
CA LYS A 203 13.86 -2.05 14.06
C LYS A 203 12.51 -2.54 13.53
N ASN A 204 12.50 -3.33 12.45
CA ASN A 204 11.27 -3.97 11.97
C ASN A 204 11.06 -5.31 12.67
N ILE A 205 9.80 -5.61 12.99
CA ILE A 205 9.41 -6.92 13.55
C ILE A 205 9.60 -8.02 12.51
N LYS A 206 10.25 -9.11 12.92
CA LYS A 206 10.46 -10.34 12.14
C LYS A 206 10.05 -11.57 12.96
N PHE A 207 9.73 -12.64 12.26
CA PHE A 207 9.35 -13.92 12.85
C PHE A 207 10.50 -14.91 12.79
N LYS A 208 10.77 -15.56 13.91
CA LYS A 208 11.66 -16.73 14.03
C LYS A 208 10.83 -17.95 14.42
N PHE A 209 10.80 -18.93 13.54
CA PHE A 209 10.06 -20.18 13.74
C PHE A 209 10.98 -21.26 14.30
N ALA A 210 10.45 -22.09 15.21
CA ALA A 210 11.18 -23.27 15.66
C ALA A 210 11.47 -24.22 14.49
N PRO A 211 12.64 -24.89 14.47
CA PRO A 211 12.97 -25.84 13.41
C PRO A 211 11.94 -26.97 13.37
N ARG A 212 11.36 -27.20 12.18
CA ARG A 212 10.38 -28.28 11.98
C ARG A 212 11.05 -29.63 12.25
N LYS A 213 10.49 -30.43 13.16
CA LYS A 213 10.84 -31.87 13.26
C LYS A 213 10.55 -32.52 11.90
N ARG A 214 11.57 -32.98 11.18
CA ARG A 214 11.39 -33.71 9.92
C ARG A 214 10.64 -34.99 10.25
N LYS A 215 9.47 -35.21 9.63
CA LYS A 215 8.80 -36.52 9.70
C LYS A 215 9.73 -37.55 9.07
N SER A 216 10.15 -38.55 9.84
CA SER A 216 10.88 -39.70 9.31
C SER A 216 10.02 -40.34 8.21
N LYS A 217 10.59 -40.52 7.02
CA LYS A 217 9.94 -41.32 5.98
C LYS A 217 9.80 -42.74 6.52
N LYS A 218 8.57 -43.19 6.76
CA LYS A 218 8.28 -44.62 6.92
C LYS A 218 8.72 -45.29 5.61
N LYS A 219 9.70 -46.18 5.72
CA LYS A 219 10.23 -46.99 4.61
C LYS A 219 9.21 -48.04 4.22
#